data_AF-A0A0B5I7N1-F1
#
_entry.id   AF-A0A0B5I7N1-F1
#
_cell.length_a   1.000
_cell.length_b   1.000
_cell.length_c   1.000
_cell.angle_alpha   90.00
_cell.angle_beta   90.00
_cell.angle_gamma   90.00
#
_symmetry.space_group_name_H-M   'P 1'
#
loop_
_entity.id
_entity.type
_entity.pdbx_description
1 polymer ?
#
loop_
_entity_poly.entity_id
_entity_poly.type
_entity_poly.pdbx_seq_one_letter_code
_entity_poly.pdbx_strand_id
1 'polypeptide(L)'
;MSVPCPAALDLPHALVEWVTTGLKRPPGGELTLTQRTANQAPAAARAPVERGMARLKSWQIFRRSRTSPNRMSVITEAVLILERQR
;
A
#
# COMPACT_ATOMS: atom_id res chain seq x y z
N MET A 1 5.74 26.61 4.80
CA MET A 1 6.91 25.82 4.33
C MET A 1 6.61 24.36 4.61
N SER A 2 6.14 23.60 3.62
CA SER A 2 5.92 22.16 3.77
C SER A 2 7.18 21.41 3.35
N VAL A 3 7.80 20.71 4.29
CA VAL A 3 8.91 19.80 4.03
C VAL A 3 8.37 18.58 3.28
N PRO A 4 8.87 18.24 2.08
CA PRO A 4 8.49 16.99 1.45
C PRO A 4 9.22 15.83 2.14
N CYS A 5 8.48 14.79 2.51
CA CYS A 5 9.05 13.54 3.03
C CYS A 5 10.01 12.93 1.99
N PRO A 6 11.26 12.57 2.37
CA PRO A 6 12.27 12.13 1.42
C PRO A 6 12.10 10.68 0.91
N ALA A 7 11.05 9.96 1.34
CA ALA A 7 10.83 8.56 1.01
C ALA A 7 10.17 8.32 -0.37
N ALA A 8 9.93 9.36 -1.16
CA ALA A 8 9.18 9.27 -2.42
C ALA A 8 10.07 9.18 -3.69
N LEU A 9 11.40 9.25 -3.56
CA LEU A 9 12.28 9.49 -4.73
C LEU A 9 12.92 8.25 -5.37
N ASP A 10 12.77 7.05 -4.80
CA ASP A 10 13.45 5.83 -5.33
C ASP A 10 12.49 4.67 -5.68
N LEU A 11 11.22 4.95 -5.95
CA LEU A 11 10.38 3.96 -6.64
C LEU A 11 10.56 4.11 -8.15
N PRO A 12 10.88 3.04 -8.89
CA PRO A 12 10.90 3.10 -10.35
C PRO A 12 9.53 3.59 -10.81
N HIS A 13 9.52 4.63 -11.64
CA HIS A 13 8.30 5.29 -12.13
C HIS A 13 7.25 4.29 -12.67
N ALA A 14 7.72 3.15 -13.20
CA ALA A 14 6.92 2.04 -13.67
C ALA A 14 6.05 1.34 -12.61
N LEU A 15 6.43 1.37 -11.31
CA LEU A 15 5.62 0.76 -10.26
C LEU A 15 4.46 1.66 -9.78
N VAL A 16 4.51 2.96 -10.08
CA VAL A 16 3.45 3.91 -9.69
C VAL A 16 2.26 3.83 -10.64
N GLU A 17 2.48 3.39 -11.89
CA GLU A 17 1.45 3.31 -12.93
C GLU A 17 0.35 2.27 -12.63
N TRP A 18 0.69 1.14 -12.01
CA TRP A 18 -0.28 0.07 -11.74
C TRP A 18 -1.05 0.24 -10.41
N VAL A 19 -0.71 1.25 -9.60
CA VAL A 19 -1.36 1.48 -8.29
C VAL A 19 -2.58 2.37 -8.46
N THR A 20 -3.76 1.76 -8.52
CA THR A 20 -5.03 2.51 -8.54
C THR A 20 -5.28 3.20 -7.20
N THR A 21 -4.97 4.49 -7.14
CA THR A 21 -5.24 5.33 -5.97
C THR A 21 -6.62 5.96 -6.07
N GLY A 22 -7.33 6.08 -4.94
CA GLY A 22 -8.67 6.69 -4.92
C GLY A 22 -8.66 8.16 -5.35
N LEU A 23 -9.55 8.50 -6.30
CA LEU A 23 -9.75 9.85 -6.81
C LEU A 23 -10.48 10.73 -5.80
N LYS A 24 -9.95 11.93 -5.55
CA LYS A 24 -10.57 12.93 -4.66
C LYS A 24 -11.72 13.64 -5.38
N ARG A 25 -12.72 14.03 -4.60
CA ARG A 25 -13.83 14.87 -5.09
C ARG A 25 -13.28 16.25 -5.51
N PRO A 26 -13.60 16.77 -6.70
CA PRO A 26 -13.19 18.11 -7.12
C PRO A 26 -13.93 19.19 -6.30
N PRO A 27 -13.32 20.37 -6.09
CA PRO A 27 -13.99 21.47 -5.41
C PRO A 27 -15.24 21.91 -6.20
N GLY A 28 -16.40 21.94 -5.54
CA GLY A 28 -17.67 22.36 -6.15
C GLY A 28 -18.35 21.33 -7.05
N GLY A 29 -17.89 20.07 -7.11
CA GLY A 29 -18.47 19.05 -7.97
C GLY A 29 -18.55 17.66 -7.34
N GLU A 30 -19.23 16.74 -8.02
CA GLU A 30 -19.30 15.33 -7.62
C GLU A 30 -18.37 14.45 -8.48
N LEU A 31 -18.03 13.27 -7.95
CA LEU A 31 -17.33 12.25 -8.73
C LEU A 31 -18.27 11.72 -9.83
N THR A 32 -17.75 11.56 -11.04
CA THR A 32 -18.49 10.88 -12.12
C THR A 32 -18.71 9.41 -11.78
N LEU A 33 -19.67 8.75 -12.45
CA LEU A 33 -19.97 7.34 -12.19
C LEU A 33 -18.71 6.44 -12.35
N THR A 34 -17.93 6.67 -13.40
CA THR A 34 -16.66 5.96 -13.64
C THR A 34 -15.66 6.16 -12.51
N GLN A 35 -15.52 7.39 -12.00
CA GLN A 35 -14.62 7.68 -10.87
C GLN A 35 -15.11 7.05 -9.56
N ARG A 36 -16.42 7.00 -9.34
CA ARG A 36 -17.01 6.29 -8.19
C ARG A 36 -16.69 4.80 -8.27
N THR A 37 -16.90 4.18 -9.43
CA THR A 37 -16.58 2.76 -9.64
C THR A 37 -15.10 2.47 -9.45
N ALA A 38 -14.21 3.30 -10.00
CA ALA A 38 -12.76 3.19 -9.77
C ALA A 38 -12.39 3.29 -8.28
N ASN A 39 -13.13 4.09 -7.50
CA ASN A 39 -12.91 4.23 -6.05
C ASN A 39 -13.50 3.07 -5.22
N GLN A 40 -14.40 2.25 -5.75
CA GLN A 40 -15.00 1.13 -5.02
C GLN A 40 -13.97 0.05 -4.66
N ALA A 41 -13.09 -0.30 -5.60
CA ALA A 41 -12.07 -1.32 -5.39
C ALA A 41 -11.11 -0.96 -4.23
N PRO A 42 -10.44 0.21 -4.19
CA PRO A 42 -9.59 0.57 -3.06
C PRO A 42 -10.39 0.80 -1.77
N ALA A 43 -11.64 1.26 -1.84
CA ALA A 43 -12.49 1.42 -0.66
C ALA A 43 -12.83 0.06 -0.02
N ALA A 44 -13.19 -0.94 -0.82
CA ALA A 44 -13.45 -2.31 -0.35
C ALA A 44 -12.21 -2.94 0.29
N ALA A 45 -11.02 -2.62 -0.24
CA ALA A 45 -9.74 -3.10 0.29
C ALA A 45 -9.29 -2.40 1.58
N ARG A 46 -9.79 -1.20 1.93
CA ARG A 46 -9.32 -0.45 3.12
C ARG A 46 -9.52 -1.22 4.42
N ALA A 47 -10.73 -1.71 4.68
CA ALA A 47 -11.04 -2.41 5.93
C ALA A 47 -10.17 -3.66 6.16
N PRO A 48 -9.97 -4.58 5.17
CA PRO A 48 -9.08 -5.70 5.36
C PRO A 48 -7.61 -5.29 5.46
N VAL A 49 -7.15 -4.27 4.73
CA VAL A 49 -5.78 -3.76 4.81
C VAL A 49 -5.50 -3.17 6.20
N GLU A 50 -6.37 -2.30 6.70
CA GLU A 50 -6.22 -1.68 8.02
C GLU A 50 -6.27 -2.71 9.13
N ARG A 51 -7.19 -3.69 9.05
CA ARG A 51 -7.28 -4.80 9.99
C ARG A 51 -6.03 -5.69 9.94
N GLY A 52 -5.54 -5.99 8.74
CA GLY A 52 -4.28 -6.69 8.53
C GLY A 52 -3.14 -5.93 9.18
N MET A 53 -2.98 -4.64 8.89
CA MET A 53 -1.96 -3.79 9.49
C MET A 53 -2.07 -3.68 11.00
N ALA A 54 -3.27 -3.62 11.57
CA ALA A 54 -3.48 -3.66 13.01
C ALA A 54 -3.02 -4.99 13.61
N ARG A 55 -3.36 -6.12 12.97
CA ARG A 55 -2.88 -7.46 13.37
C ARG A 55 -1.36 -7.56 13.29
N LEU A 56 -0.76 -7.10 12.19
CA LEU A 56 0.69 -7.07 12.02
C LEU A 56 1.36 -6.21 13.10
N LYS A 57 0.81 -5.02 13.41
CA LYS A 57 1.31 -4.15 14.48
C LYS A 57 1.18 -4.79 15.87
N SER A 58 0.16 -5.61 16.10
CA SER A 58 -0.05 -6.31 17.37
C SER A 58 0.88 -7.53 17.56
N TRP A 59 1.42 -8.10 16.48
CA TRP A 59 2.26 -9.30 16.53
C TRP A 59 3.71 -8.99 16.91
N GLN A 60 4.30 -9.86 17.75
CA GLN A 60 5.70 -9.73 18.20
C GLN A 60 6.75 -9.96 17.09
N ILE A 61 6.36 -10.60 15.99
CA ILE A 61 7.23 -10.81 14.81
C ILE A 61 7.64 -9.45 14.22
N PHE A 62 6.71 -8.47 14.13
CA PHE A 62 7.06 -7.11 13.69
C PHE A 62 7.89 -6.34 14.71
N ARG A 63 7.78 -6.66 15.99
CA ARG A 63 8.62 -6.05 17.03
C ARG A 63 10.09 -6.44 16.82
N ARG A 64 10.36 -7.72 16.51
CA ARG A 64 11.73 -8.22 16.28
C ARG A 64 12.25 -7.90 14.88
N SER A 65 11.37 -7.80 13.88
CA SER A 65 11.76 -7.39 12.55
C SER A 65 12.04 -5.89 12.40
N ARG A 66 11.42 -5.03 13.23
CA ARG A 66 11.79 -3.60 13.28
C ARG A 66 13.26 -3.38 13.64
N THR A 67 13.88 -4.32 14.35
CA THR A 67 15.31 -4.30 14.66
C THR A 67 16.18 -4.65 13.44
N SER A 68 15.64 -5.31 12.41
CA SER A 68 16.32 -5.57 11.14
C SER A 68 15.32 -5.71 9.98
N PRO A 69 14.91 -4.58 9.36
CA PRO A 69 13.94 -4.56 8.26
C PRO A 69 14.38 -5.42 7.07
N ASN A 70 15.70 -5.52 6.82
CA ASN A 70 16.28 -6.31 5.73
C ASN A 70 15.89 -7.79 5.80
N ARG A 71 15.76 -8.37 7.01
CA ARG A 71 15.35 -9.77 7.17
C ARG A 71 13.91 -10.02 6.70
N MET A 72 13.02 -9.03 6.85
CA MET A 72 11.65 -9.16 6.34
C MET A 72 11.59 -9.03 4.83
N SER A 73 12.38 -8.13 4.23
CA SER A 73 12.42 -7.98 2.78
C SER A 73 12.83 -9.28 2.10
N VAL A 74 13.87 -9.95 2.62
CA VAL A 74 14.31 -11.27 2.12
C VAL A 74 13.22 -12.34 2.26
N ILE A 75 12.52 -12.40 3.39
CA ILE A 75 11.43 -13.37 3.60
C ILE A 75 10.26 -13.06 2.65
N THR A 76 9.91 -11.79 2.47
CA THR A 76 8.82 -11.35 1.59
C THR A 76 9.13 -11.68 0.14
N GLU A 77 10.36 -11.43 -0.29
CA GLU A 77 10.85 -11.78 -1.63
C GLU A 77 10.81 -13.29 -1.86
N ALA A 78 11.27 -14.09 -0.89
CA ALA A 78 11.20 -15.55 -0.98
C ALA A 78 9.76 -16.06 -1.09
N VAL A 79 8.83 -15.53 -0.27
CA VAL A 79 7.39 -15.88 -0.35
C VAL A 79 6.81 -15.46 -1.70
N LEU A 80 7.13 -14.26 -2.18
CA LEU A 80 6.64 -13.77 -3.48
C LEU A 80 7.14 -14.65 -4.64
N ILE A 81 8.40 -15.08 -4.62
CA ILE A 81 8.96 -16.00 -5.61
C ILE A 81 8.22 -17.35 -5.55
N LEU A 82 7.99 -17.88 -4.35
CA LEU A 82 7.28 -19.15 -4.15
C LEU A 82 5.83 -19.10 -4.64
N GLU A 83 5.09 -18.04 -4.32
CA GLU A 83 3.70 -17.85 -4.76
C GLU A 83 3.58 -17.67 -6.28
N ARG A 84 4.59 -17.07 -6.92
CA ARG A 84 4.62 -16.87 -8.39
C ARG A 84 4.97 -18.13 -9.17
N GLN A 85 5.57 -19.13 -8.52
CA GLN A 85 5.93 -20.43 -9.10
C GLN A 85 4.81 -21.48 -8.91
N ARG A 86 3.71 -21.10 -8.25
CA ARG A 86 2.54 -21.94 -8.01
C ARG A 86 1.47 -21.71 -9.08
#